data_AF-A0A7C7NF78-F1
#
_entry.id   AF-A0A7C7NF78-F1
#
_cell.length_a   1.000
_cell.length_b   1.000
_cell.length_c   1.000
_cell.angle_alpha   90.00
_cell.angle_beta   90.00
_cell.angle_gamma   90.00
#
_symmetry.space_group_name_H-M   'P 1'
#
loop_
_entity.id
_entity.type
_entity.pdbx_description
1 polymer ?
#
loop_
_entity_poly.entity_id
_entity_poly.type
_entity_poly.pdbx_seq_one_letter_code
_entity_poly.pdbx_strand_id
1 'polypeptide(L)'
;MKASKHIQNILARLPHEPGVYKHFNGEGVVIYVGKAKDLRKRVSSYFNRKTYENGKTRMLVKKIEDIEWLVAPTEQDALLLESSLIKEHSPFFNILLKDDKT
;
A
#
# COMPACT_ATOMS: atom_id res chain seq x y z
N MET A 1 -13.10 9.55 -4.38
CA MET A 1 -13.01 10.38 -3.17
C MET A 1 -11.66 11.08 -3.21
N LYS A 2 -11.54 12.32 -2.72
CA LYS A 2 -10.22 12.96 -2.59
C LYS A 2 -9.53 12.37 -1.35
N ALA A 3 -8.24 12.05 -1.46
CA ALA A 3 -7.42 11.67 -0.31
C ALA A 3 -7.46 12.77 0.76
N SER A 4 -7.37 12.41 2.04
CA SER A 4 -7.26 13.39 3.13
C SER A 4 -6.01 14.26 2.95
N LYS A 5 -5.98 15.44 3.59
CA LYS A 5 -4.80 16.33 3.52
C LYS A 5 -3.53 15.64 4.03
N HIS A 6 -3.67 14.82 5.07
CA HIS A 6 -2.60 13.97 5.61
C HIS A 6 -2.03 13.03 4.54
N ILE A 7 -2.89 12.24 3.90
CA ILE A 7 -2.48 11.32 2.83
C ILE A 7 -1.86 12.07 1.65
N GLN A 8 -2.41 13.21 1.24
CA GLN A 8 -1.82 14.02 0.16
C GLN A 8 -0.38 14.46 0.48
N ASN A 9 -0.11 14.86 1.72
CA ASN A 9 1.24 15.22 2.16
C ASN A 9 2.18 14.02 2.13
N ILE A 10 1.71 12.83 2.53
CA ILE A 10 2.49 11.60 2.42
C ILE A 10 2.81 11.27 0.97
N LEU A 11 1.81 11.28 0.09
CA LEU A 11 1.98 10.98 -1.33
C LEU A 11 3.01 11.90 -2.01
N ALA A 12 3.07 13.16 -1.59
CA ALA A 12 4.05 14.13 -2.11
C ALA A 12 5.50 13.84 -1.68
N ARG A 13 5.69 13.13 -0.55
CA ARG A 13 7.00 12.78 0.02
C ARG A 13 7.54 11.43 -0.45
N LEU A 14 6.71 10.62 -1.10
CA LEU A 14 7.14 9.31 -1.59
C LEU A 14 8.23 9.45 -2.65
N PRO A 15 9.32 8.67 -2.57
CA PRO A 15 10.38 8.68 -3.56
C PRO A 15 9.98 7.89 -4.83
N HIS A 16 10.70 8.16 -5.92
CA HIS A 16 10.65 7.37 -7.15
C HIS A 16 11.66 6.22 -7.10
N GLU A 17 11.53 5.37 -6.08
CA GLU A 17 12.46 4.28 -5.78
C GLU A 17 11.70 2.97 -5.53
N PRO A 18 12.34 1.81 -5.71
CA PRO A 18 11.77 0.53 -5.31
C PRO A 18 11.69 0.42 -3.78
N GLY A 19 10.71 -0.34 -3.30
CA GLY A 19 10.52 -0.51 -1.87
C GLY A 19 9.20 -1.18 -1.51
N VAL A 20 8.92 -1.17 -0.21
CA VAL A 20 7.67 -1.68 0.36
C VAL A 20 6.88 -0.55 1.00
N TYR A 21 5.57 -0.69 1.02
CA TYR A 21 4.66 0.23 1.71
C TYR A 21 3.68 -0.55 2.57
N LYS A 22 3.29 0.08 3.68
CA LYS A 22 2.29 -0.41 4.63
C LYS A 22 1.14 0.59 4.68
N HIS A 23 -0.09 0.09 4.64
CA HIS A 23 -1.28 0.89 4.88
C HIS A 23 -1.83 0.58 6.25
N PHE A 24 -2.27 1.62 6.95
CA PHE A 24 -2.79 1.54 8.29
C PHE A 24 -4.23 2.02 8.35
N ASN A 25 -5.03 1.44 9.25
CA ASN A 25 -6.34 1.96 9.60
C ASN A 25 -6.25 3.07 10.67
N GLY A 26 -7.41 3.64 11.04
CA GLY A 26 -7.50 4.66 12.08
C GLY A 26 -7.13 4.20 13.50
N GLU A 27 -6.94 2.89 13.70
CA GLU A 27 -6.46 2.30 14.95
C GLU A 27 -4.94 2.07 14.94
N GLY A 28 -4.25 2.43 13.85
CA GLY A 28 -2.81 2.20 13.70
C GLY A 28 -2.44 0.75 13.36
N VAL A 29 -3.39 -0.08 12.93
CA VAL A 29 -3.16 -1.48 12.54
C VAL A 29 -2.78 -1.58 11.07
N VAL A 30 -1.75 -2.37 10.75
CA VAL A 30 -1.36 -2.68 9.37
C VAL A 30 -2.47 -3.50 8.70
N ILE A 31 -3.13 -2.90 7.71
CA ILE A 31 -4.24 -3.54 6.98
C ILE A 31 -3.81 -4.08 5.61
N TYR A 32 -2.72 -3.56 5.05
CA TYR A 32 -2.15 -4.02 3.79
C TYR A 32 -0.66 -3.73 3.70
N VAL A 33 0.09 -4.64 3.08
CA VAL A 33 1.51 -4.50 2.74
C VAL A 33 1.67 -4.81 1.26
N GLY A 34 2.46 -4.01 0.56
CA GLY A 34 2.80 -4.31 -0.84
C GLY A 34 4.18 -3.79 -1.23
N LYS A 35 4.73 -4.35 -2.30
CA LYS A 35 5.95 -3.84 -2.94
C LYS A 35 5.69 -2.95 -4.14
N ALA A 36 6.66 -2.14 -4.49
CA ALA A 36 6.65 -1.27 -5.65
C ALA A 36 8.03 -1.21 -6.31
N LYS A 37 8.06 -1.09 -7.65
CA LYS A 37 9.25 -0.66 -8.39
C LYS A 37 9.49 0.85 -8.27
N ASP A 38 8.40 1.60 -8.06
CA ASP A 38 8.36 3.04 -7.87
C ASP A 38 7.26 3.30 -6.83
N LEU A 39 7.68 3.60 -5.60
CA LEU A 39 6.78 3.81 -4.45
C LEU A 39 5.75 4.90 -4.75
N ARG A 40 6.18 6.06 -5.26
CA ARG A 40 5.28 7.18 -5.57
C ARG A 40 4.22 6.80 -6.59
N LYS A 41 4.59 6.19 -7.73
CA LYS A 41 3.62 5.78 -8.76
C LYS A 41 2.65 4.73 -8.22
N ARG A 42 3.18 3.73 -7.50
CA ARG A 42 2.36 2.61 -7.04
C ARG A 42 1.36 3.05 -5.99
N VAL A 43 1.80 3.74 -4.94
CA VAL A 43 0.92 4.16 -3.85
C VAL A 43 -0.07 5.22 -4.34
N SER A 44 0.36 6.18 -5.17
CA SER A 44 -0.56 7.20 -5.72
C SER A 44 -1.67 6.57 -6.58
N SER A 45 -1.41 5.43 -7.23
CA SER A 45 -2.42 4.74 -8.04
C SER A 45 -3.66 4.34 -7.24
N TYR A 46 -3.52 4.04 -5.94
CA TYR A 46 -4.65 3.67 -5.09
C TYR A 46 -5.69 4.80 -4.95
N PHE A 47 -5.26 6.06 -5.10
CA PHE A 47 -6.11 7.23 -4.92
C PHE A 47 -6.64 7.81 -6.24
N ASN A 48 -6.36 7.16 -7.37
CA ASN A 48 -6.87 7.56 -8.68
C ASN A 48 -8.30 7.07 -8.94
N ARG A 49 -9.04 7.77 -9.80
CA ARG A 49 -10.45 7.47 -10.14
C ARG A 49 -10.70 6.03 -10.62
N LYS A 50 -9.79 5.46 -11.43
CA LYS A 50 -9.92 4.10 -11.97
C LYS A 50 -9.90 3.00 -10.91
N THR A 51 -9.18 3.22 -9.81
CA THR A 51 -9.06 2.25 -8.70
C THR A 51 -10.40 1.96 -8.03
N TYR A 52 -11.32 2.92 -8.08
CA TYR A 52 -12.64 2.78 -7.49
C TYR A 52 -13.55 1.83 -8.29
N GLU A 53 -13.17 1.40 -9.49
CA GLU A 53 -13.92 0.39 -10.27
C GLU A 53 -13.81 -1.01 -9.65
N ASN A 54 -12.71 -1.30 -8.92
CA ASN A 54 -12.55 -2.56 -8.17
C ASN A 54 -13.12 -2.40 -6.75
N GLY A 55 -14.19 -3.15 -6.44
CA GLY A 55 -14.89 -3.08 -5.15
C GLY A 55 -13.99 -3.38 -3.94
N LYS A 56 -13.16 -4.42 -3.99
CA LYS A 56 -12.27 -4.79 -2.88
C LYS A 56 -11.17 -3.75 -2.67
N THR A 57 -10.60 -3.23 -3.75
CA THR A 57 -9.58 -2.17 -3.65
C THR A 57 -10.18 -0.87 -3.12
N ARG A 58 -11.41 -0.53 -3.52
CA ARG A 58 -12.16 0.59 -2.94
C ARG A 58 -12.35 0.42 -1.42
N MET A 59 -12.66 -0.78 -0.94
CA MET A 59 -12.80 -1.04 0.50
C MET A 59 -11.48 -0.83 1.25
N LEU A 60 -10.36 -1.30 0.69
CA LEU A 60 -9.02 -1.03 1.23
C LEU A 60 -8.79 0.47 1.34
N VAL A 61 -8.92 1.21 0.23
CA VAL A 61 -8.61 2.65 0.17
C VAL A 61 -9.44 3.46 1.15
N LYS A 62 -10.70 3.09 1.38
CA LYS A 62 -11.57 3.73 2.36
C LYS A 62 -11.12 3.57 3.81
N LYS A 63 -10.30 2.55 4.12
CA LYS A 63 -9.78 2.28 5.46
C LYS A 63 -8.38 2.82 5.68
N ILE A 64 -7.72 3.38 4.65
CA ILE A 64 -6.36 3.91 4.79
C ILE A 64 -6.42 5.26 5.50
N GLU A 65 -5.89 5.30 6.72
CA GLU A 65 -5.70 6.52 7.49
C GLU A 65 -4.23 6.93 7.53
N ASP A 66 -3.29 5.98 7.40
CA ASP A 66 -1.86 6.29 7.34
C ASP A 66 -1.07 5.36 6.39
N ILE A 67 0.11 5.81 5.97
CA ILE A 67 0.99 5.10 5.05
C ILE A 67 2.45 5.25 5.47
N GLU A 68 3.13 4.12 5.65
CA GLU A 68 4.59 4.08 5.82
C GLU A 68 5.24 3.38 4.63
N TRP A 69 6.52 3.69 4.38
CA TRP A 69 7.31 3.04 3.35
C TRP A 69 8.76 2.82 3.79
N LEU A 70 9.39 1.84 3.18
CA LEU A 70 10.82 1.58 3.27
C LEU A 70 11.37 1.44 1.87
N VAL A 71 12.41 2.22 1.55
CA VAL A 71 13.15 2.10 0.29
C VAL A 71 14.00 0.84 0.35
N ALA A 72 13.99 0.07 -0.73
CA ALA A 72 14.81 -1.13 -0.89
C ALA A 72 15.90 -0.88 -1.94
N PRO A 73 17.11 -1.44 -1.80
CA PRO A 73 18.16 -1.28 -2.80
C PRO A 73 17.78 -1.87 -4.17
N THR A 74 17.04 -2.98 -4.16
CA THR A 74 16.58 -3.65 -5.38
C THR A 74 15.12 -4.08 -5.30
N GLU A 75 14.52 -4.42 -6.44
CA GLU A 75 13.18 -5.02 -6.49
C GLU A 75 13.11 -6.37 -5.77
N GLN A 76 14.22 -7.11 -5.74
CA GLN A 76 14.29 -8.41 -5.10
C GLN A 76 14.33 -8.27 -3.57
N ASP A 77 15.07 -7.27 -3.07
CA ASP A 77 15.04 -6.92 -1.64
C ASP A 77 13.63 -6.48 -1.21
N ALA A 78 12.95 -5.67 -2.04
CA ALA A 78 11.56 -5.28 -1.80
C ALA A 78 10.61 -6.48 -1.73
N LEU A 79 10.82 -7.49 -2.58
CA LEU A 79 10.03 -8.74 -2.56
C LEU A 79 10.27 -9.54 -1.28
N LEU A 80 11.52 -9.70 -0.87
CA LEU A 80 11.86 -10.42 0.37
C LEU A 80 11.29 -9.70 1.60
N LEU A 81 11.46 -8.37 1.66
CA LEU A 81 10.95 -7.56 2.75
C LEU A 81 9.42 -7.57 2.81
N GLU A 82 8.74 -7.48 1.67
CA GLU A 82 7.27 -7.61 1.60
C GLU A 82 6.83 -8.96 2.16
N SER A 83 7.47 -10.05 1.74
CA SER A 83 7.12 -11.40 2.22
C SER A 83 7.29 -11.52 3.73
N SER A 84 8.38 -10.99 4.29
CA SER A 84 8.62 -10.97 5.73
C SER A 84 7.56 -10.16 6.47
N LEU A 85 7.24 -8.94 6.00
CA LEU A 85 6.23 -8.08 6.62
C LEU A 85 4.81 -8.64 6.54
N ILE A 86 4.46 -9.32 5.43
CA ILE A 86 3.17 -10.00 5.31
C ILE A 86 3.08 -11.16 6.30
N LYS A 87 4.16 -11.93 6.48
CA LYS A 87 4.19 -13.02 7.47
C LYS A 87 4.09 -12.50 8.89
N GLU A 88 4.81 -11.42 9.20
CA GLU A 88 4.83 -10.79 10.52
C GLU A 88 3.47 -10.19 10.91
N HIS A 89 2.86 -9.41 10.02
CA HIS A 89 1.63 -8.68 10.33
C HIS A 89 0.34 -9.42 9.95
N SER A 90 0.42 -10.43 9.07
CA SER A 90 -0.74 -11.13 8.47
C SER A 90 -1.91 -10.19 8.10
N PRO A 91 -1.68 -9.14 7.28
CA PRO A 91 -2.68 -8.09 7.09
C PRO A 91 -3.94 -8.61 6.41
N PHE A 92 -5.11 -8.19 6.91
CA PHE A 92 -6.41 -8.65 6.43
C PHE A 92 -6.58 -8.51 4.91
N PHE A 93 -6.21 -7.36 4.32
CA PHE A 93 -6.40 -7.15 2.88
C PHE A 93 -5.37 -7.89 2.02
N ASN A 94 -4.22 -8.29 2.56
CA ASN A 94 -3.31 -9.16 1.81
C ASN A 94 -3.91 -10.54 1.57
N ILE A 95 -4.71 -11.04 2.52
CA ILE A 95 -5.44 -12.30 2.39
C ILE A 95 -6.63 -12.12 1.46
N LEU A 96 -7.49 -11.12 1.73
CA LEU A 96 -8.72 -10.86 0.97
C LEU A 96 -8.47 -10.58 -0.53
N LEU A 97 -7.36 -9.92 -0.86
CA LEU A 97 -7.02 -9.56 -2.24
C LEU A 97 -6.20 -10.64 -2.97
N LYS A 98 -5.71 -11.67 -2.26
CA LYS A 98 -4.95 -12.77 -2.86
C LYS A 98 -5.84 -13.64 -3.74
N ASP A 99 -7.08 -13.89 -3.33
CA ASP A 99 -8.03 -14.76 -4.04
C ASP A 99 -8.45 -14.24 -5.44
N ASP A 100 -8.27 -12.96 -5.74
CA ASP A 100 -8.59 -12.38 -7.06
C ASP A 100 -7.40 -12.40 -8.05
N LYS A 101 -6.21 -12.80 -7.61
CA LYS A 101 -5.04 -12.92 -8.49
C LYS A 101 -4.76 -14.40 -8.79
N THR A 102 -5.65 -15.00 -9.56
CA THR A 102 -5.41 -16.27 -10.26
C THR A 102 -5.61 -16.06 -11.75
#